data_AF-A0A7D3XSU7-F1
#
_entry.id   AF-A0A7D3XSU7-F1
#
_cell.length_a   1.000
_cell.length_b   1.000
_cell.length_c   1.000
_cell.angle_alpha   90.00
_cell.angle_beta   90.00
_cell.angle_gamma   90.00
#
_symmetry.space_group_name_H-M   'P 1'
#
loop_
_entity.id
_entity.type
_entity.pdbx_description
1 polymer ?
#
loop_
_entity_poly.entity_id
_entity_poly.type
_entity_poly.pdbx_seq_one_letter_code
_entity_poly.pdbx_strand_id
1 'polypeptide(L)'
;MSQKQMERPDLDDRTASAVKQEGERVGIQQQQSEVAQRKFNPGFYAEIADPDTDTSVWDWIQAEVGPVLAKPQILGDRERSFVEKSELLDANKAERIIAESEPGRLLKKNPELHAFWQGVAGTDAEGYNAPIEHHDEKRVIRDALELATTRKSLSVNGRGLDALTKATTETNVRKDSEQEKKSMRERLTGVTR
;
A
#
# COMPACT_ATOMS: atom_id res chain seq x y z
N MET A 1 63.84 24.82 -44.49
CA MET A 1 62.88 23.72 -44.25
C MET A 1 63.09 23.23 -42.84
N SER A 2 62.29 23.69 -41.87
CA SER A 2 62.37 23.22 -40.48
C SER A 2 60.96 22.84 -40.03
N GLN A 3 60.73 21.54 -39.86
CA GLN A 3 59.44 20.96 -39.49
C GLN A 3 59.21 21.17 -37.98
N LYS A 4 58.12 21.87 -37.65
CA LYS A 4 57.56 21.95 -36.29
C LYS A 4 57.08 20.57 -35.86
N GLN A 5 57.75 19.95 -34.90
CA GLN A 5 57.19 18.85 -34.12
C GLN A 5 56.06 19.42 -33.24
N MET A 6 54.82 19.03 -33.52
CA MET A 6 53.71 19.19 -32.57
C MET A 6 53.80 18.04 -31.56
N GLU A 7 54.18 18.35 -30.33
CA GLU A 7 53.93 17.49 -29.18
C GLU A 7 52.42 17.30 -29.01
N ARG A 8 51.98 16.04 -28.82
CA ARG A 8 50.62 15.70 -28.39
C ARG A 8 50.67 15.17 -26.95
N PRO A 9 50.45 16.00 -25.92
CA PRO A 9 50.08 15.52 -24.60
C PRO A 9 48.83 16.28 -24.14
N ASP A 10 47.63 15.69 -24.25
CA ASP A 10 46.39 16.29 -23.69
C ASP A 10 45.14 15.40 -23.80
N LEU A 11 45.18 14.30 -24.56
CA LEU A 11 44.01 13.43 -24.78
C LEU A 11 43.73 12.49 -23.58
N ASP A 12 44.76 12.06 -22.86
CA ASP A 12 44.61 11.11 -21.74
C ASP A 12 44.07 11.78 -20.47
N ASP A 13 44.41 13.04 -20.21
CA ASP A 13 43.89 13.78 -19.04
C ASP A 13 42.41 14.20 -19.22
N ARG A 14 42.00 14.50 -20.46
CA ARG A 14 40.59 14.80 -20.79
C ARG A 14 39.70 13.57 -20.69
N THR A 15 40.21 12.41 -21.08
CA THR A 15 39.46 11.14 -20.94
C THR A 15 39.43 10.68 -19.47
N ALA A 16 40.51 10.84 -18.72
CA ALA A 16 40.54 10.53 -17.28
C ALA A 16 39.62 11.44 -16.45
N SER A 17 39.52 12.73 -16.78
CA SER A 17 38.60 13.68 -16.11
C SER A 17 37.14 13.43 -16.48
N ALA A 18 36.84 13.09 -17.74
CA ALA A 18 35.51 12.68 -18.16
C ALA A 18 35.05 11.39 -17.47
N VAL A 19 35.93 10.39 -17.36
CA VAL A 19 35.65 9.13 -16.66
C VAL A 19 35.42 9.32 -15.16
N LYS A 20 36.16 10.24 -14.51
CA LYS A 20 35.92 10.61 -13.11
C LYS A 20 34.57 11.29 -12.91
N GLN A 21 34.21 12.23 -13.78
CA GLN A 21 32.89 12.89 -13.71
C GLN A 21 31.74 11.91 -13.99
N GLU A 22 31.92 10.97 -14.92
CA GLU A 22 30.96 9.90 -15.19
C GLU A 22 30.81 8.97 -13.96
N GLY A 23 31.93 8.58 -13.34
CA GLY A 23 31.95 7.78 -12.12
C GLY A 23 31.29 8.47 -10.92
N GLU A 24 31.51 9.78 -10.75
CA GLU A 24 30.81 10.58 -9.74
C GLU A 24 29.31 10.67 -10.00
N ARG A 25 28.89 10.85 -11.26
CA ARG A 25 27.46 10.85 -11.63
C ARG A 25 26.79 9.51 -11.40
N VAL A 26 27.43 8.41 -11.79
CA VAL A 26 26.94 7.05 -11.55
C VAL A 26 26.88 6.78 -10.04
N GLY A 27 27.88 7.19 -9.27
CA GLY A 27 27.89 7.09 -7.81
C GLY A 27 26.76 7.87 -7.15
N ILE A 28 26.48 9.10 -7.61
CA ILE A 28 25.36 9.91 -7.14
C ILE A 28 24.01 9.27 -7.50
N GLN A 29 23.85 8.76 -8.72
CA GLN A 29 22.63 8.04 -9.13
C GLN A 29 22.41 6.78 -8.30
N GLN A 30 23.46 6.01 -8.07
CA GLN A 30 23.39 4.78 -7.29
C GLN A 30 23.07 5.06 -5.83
N GLN A 31 23.70 6.08 -5.22
CA GLN A 31 23.35 6.55 -3.88
C GLN A 31 21.90 7.07 -3.81
N GLN A 32 21.44 7.82 -4.80
CA GLN A 32 20.04 8.28 -4.84
C GLN A 32 19.07 7.11 -4.94
N SER A 33 19.39 6.08 -5.72
CA SER A 33 18.57 4.87 -5.83
C SER A 33 18.54 4.05 -4.53
N GLU A 34 19.67 3.93 -3.83
CA GLU A 34 19.76 3.26 -2.53
C GLU A 34 19.02 4.06 -1.45
N VAL A 35 19.13 5.38 -1.44
CA VAL A 35 18.39 6.26 -0.53
C VAL A 35 16.89 6.20 -0.82
N ALA A 36 16.49 6.12 -2.10
CA ALA A 36 15.10 5.93 -2.48
C ALA A 36 14.58 4.56 -2.00
N GLN A 37 15.35 3.49 -2.20
CA GLN A 37 14.99 2.17 -1.67
C GLN A 37 14.93 2.14 -0.14
N ARG A 38 15.86 2.82 0.55
CA ARG A 38 15.82 2.96 2.02
C ARG A 38 14.68 3.82 2.53
N LYS A 39 14.14 4.75 1.72
CA LYS A 39 12.99 5.60 2.08
C LYS A 39 11.65 4.86 2.01
N PHE A 40 11.58 3.75 1.27
CA PHE A 40 10.40 2.89 1.21
C PHE A 40 10.68 1.60 1.98
N ASN A 41 10.19 1.48 3.22
CA ASN A 41 10.20 0.19 3.91
C ASN A 41 9.13 -0.72 3.28
N PRO A 42 9.52 -1.76 2.51
CA PRO A 42 8.56 -2.63 1.84
C PRO A 42 7.71 -3.43 2.85
N GLY A 43 8.24 -3.73 4.04
CA GLY A 43 7.50 -4.45 5.08
C GLY A 43 6.39 -3.62 5.71
N PHE A 44 6.65 -2.33 5.97
CA PHE A 44 5.65 -1.42 6.53
C PHE A 44 4.53 -1.09 5.53
N TYR A 45 4.88 -0.98 4.24
CA TYR A 45 3.87 -0.88 3.19
C TYR A 45 3.01 -2.15 3.13
N ALA A 46 3.63 -3.33 3.18
CA ALA A 46 2.89 -4.59 3.15
C ALA A 46 1.89 -4.70 4.31
N GLU A 47 2.27 -4.25 5.52
CA GLU A 47 1.43 -4.28 6.72
C GLU A 47 0.29 -3.26 6.68
N ILE A 48 0.54 -2.00 6.30
CA ILE A 48 -0.52 -0.98 6.16
C ILE A 48 -1.44 -1.29 4.98
N ALA A 49 -0.89 -1.88 3.92
CA ALA A 49 -1.65 -2.26 2.76
C ALA A 49 -2.46 -3.54 2.97
N ASP A 50 -2.17 -4.36 3.98
CA ASP A 50 -3.00 -5.52 4.28
C ASP A 50 -4.15 -5.14 5.21
N PRO A 51 -5.42 -5.25 4.78
CA PRO A 51 -6.53 -5.04 5.70
C PRO A 51 -6.73 -6.24 6.66
N ASP A 52 -5.95 -7.31 6.55
CA ASP A 52 -6.06 -8.54 7.35
C ASP A 52 -7.49 -9.08 7.39
N THR A 53 -8.15 -9.04 6.24
CA THR A 53 -9.57 -9.40 6.10
C THR A 53 -9.80 -10.89 5.96
N ASP A 54 -8.74 -11.72 5.97
CA ASP A 54 -8.77 -13.19 5.85
C ASP A 54 -9.36 -13.81 7.11
N THR A 55 -10.67 -13.60 7.28
CA THR A 55 -11.46 -14.19 8.35
C THR A 55 -12.45 -15.15 7.72
N SER A 56 -12.33 -16.44 8.05
CA SER A 56 -13.24 -17.50 7.59
C SER A 56 -14.70 -17.27 8.00
N VAL A 57 -14.95 -16.28 8.86
CA VAL A 57 -16.28 -15.89 9.34
C VAL A 57 -17.02 -15.06 8.29
N TRP A 58 -16.30 -14.36 7.39
CA TRP A 58 -16.86 -13.36 6.49
C TRP A 58 -16.39 -13.53 5.04
N ASP A 59 -16.11 -14.76 4.59
CA ASP A 59 -15.64 -15.06 3.23
C ASP A 59 -16.56 -14.47 2.13
N TRP A 60 -17.87 -14.44 2.37
CA TRP A 60 -18.84 -13.85 1.45
C TRP A 60 -18.70 -12.31 1.34
N ILE A 61 -18.28 -11.62 2.41
CA ILE A 61 -18.01 -10.18 2.41
C ILE A 61 -16.71 -9.88 1.67
N GLN A 62 -15.71 -10.76 1.76
CA GLN A 62 -14.45 -10.58 1.04
C GLN A 62 -14.66 -10.50 -0.48
N ALA A 63 -15.54 -11.33 -1.04
CA ALA A 63 -15.84 -11.29 -2.47
C ALA A 63 -16.34 -9.90 -2.91
N GLU A 64 -17.19 -9.27 -2.09
CA GLU A 64 -17.86 -8.02 -2.44
C GLU A 64 -17.07 -6.75 -2.05
N VAL A 65 -16.36 -6.79 -0.92
CA VAL A 65 -15.65 -5.65 -0.33
C VAL A 65 -14.13 -5.72 -0.56
N GLY A 66 -13.58 -6.89 -0.87
CA GLY A 66 -12.15 -7.12 -1.15
C GLY A 66 -11.56 -6.18 -2.21
N PRO A 67 -12.22 -5.94 -3.36
CA PRO A 67 -11.75 -4.97 -4.35
C PRO A 67 -11.70 -3.53 -3.80
N VAL A 68 -12.61 -3.18 -2.89
CA VAL A 68 -12.67 -1.84 -2.27
C VAL A 68 -11.58 -1.68 -1.21
N LEU A 69 -11.24 -2.76 -0.51
CA LEU A 69 -10.16 -2.82 0.47
C LEU A 69 -8.77 -3.07 -0.14
N ALA A 70 -8.66 -3.11 -1.47
CA ALA A 70 -7.42 -3.46 -2.15
C ALA A 70 -6.23 -2.55 -1.78
N LYS A 71 -5.05 -3.18 -1.73
CA LYS A 71 -3.72 -2.59 -1.45
C LYS A 71 -3.45 -1.21 -2.09
N PRO A 72 -3.81 -0.96 -3.36
CA PRO A 72 -3.47 0.29 -4.05
C PRO A 72 -4.18 1.54 -3.54
N GLN A 73 -5.30 1.40 -2.81
CA GLN A 73 -6.15 2.55 -2.44
C GLN A 73 -5.46 3.56 -1.51
N ILE A 74 -4.38 3.16 -0.84
CA ILE A 74 -3.59 3.97 0.10
C ILE A 74 -2.51 4.79 -0.62
N LEU A 75 -1.99 4.27 -1.75
CA LEU A 75 -0.93 4.91 -2.52
C LEU A 75 -1.56 5.81 -3.59
N GLY A 76 -1.87 7.04 -3.20
CA GLY A 76 -2.33 8.05 -4.14
C GLY A 76 -2.09 9.44 -3.61
N ASP A 77 -2.07 10.41 -4.52
CA ASP A 77 -2.22 11.82 -4.20
C ASP A 77 -3.56 12.27 -4.78
N ARG A 78 -4.60 12.19 -3.93
CA ARG A 78 -5.97 12.50 -4.30
C ARG A 78 -6.40 13.81 -3.68
N GLU A 79 -7.29 14.51 -4.38
CA GLU A 79 -7.89 15.75 -3.90
C GLU A 79 -8.72 15.51 -2.62
N ARG A 80 -8.84 16.53 -1.77
CA ARG A 80 -9.69 16.48 -0.56
C ARG A 80 -11.15 16.09 -0.85
N SER A 81 -11.69 16.49 -2.00
CA SER A 81 -13.06 16.14 -2.44
C SER A 81 -13.27 14.63 -2.62
N PHE A 82 -12.19 13.87 -2.76
CA PHE A 82 -12.23 12.43 -2.96
C PHE A 82 -12.77 11.68 -1.74
N VAL A 83 -12.48 12.14 -0.51
CA VAL A 83 -12.95 11.46 0.71
C VAL A 83 -14.45 11.56 0.84
N GLU A 84 -15.01 12.76 0.72
CA GLU A 84 -16.46 12.96 0.77
C GLU A 84 -17.18 12.14 -0.31
N LYS A 85 -16.65 12.11 -1.54
CA LYS A 85 -17.18 11.26 -2.61
C LYS A 85 -17.08 9.77 -2.25
N SER A 86 -15.96 9.34 -1.68
CA SER A 86 -15.74 7.95 -1.30
C SER A 86 -16.68 7.53 -0.16
N GLU A 87 -16.87 8.38 0.85
CA GLU A 87 -17.81 8.17 1.95
C GLU A 87 -19.23 7.94 1.42
N LEU A 88 -19.69 8.81 0.52
CA LEU A 88 -21.02 8.70 -0.07
C LEU A 88 -21.17 7.44 -0.95
N LEU A 89 -20.16 7.12 -1.76
CA LEU A 89 -20.18 5.95 -2.64
C LEU A 89 -20.12 4.64 -1.83
N ASP A 90 -19.28 4.58 -0.81
CA ASP A 90 -19.12 3.40 0.03
C ASP A 90 -20.35 3.21 0.94
N ALA A 91 -20.93 4.28 1.48
CA ALA A 91 -22.20 4.21 2.20
C ALA A 91 -23.36 3.78 1.30
N ASN A 92 -23.44 4.30 0.07
CA ASN A 92 -24.43 3.85 -0.90
C ASN A 92 -24.23 2.38 -1.26
N LYS A 93 -22.99 1.94 -1.47
CA LYS A 93 -22.66 0.54 -1.73
C LYS A 93 -23.08 -0.35 -0.54
N ALA A 94 -22.84 0.08 0.69
CA ALA A 94 -23.23 -0.68 1.89
C ALA A 94 -24.74 -0.93 1.93
N GLU A 95 -25.53 0.14 1.75
CA GLU A 95 -26.99 0.03 1.77
C GLU A 95 -27.53 -0.78 0.58
N ARG A 96 -26.87 -0.73 -0.58
CA ARG A 96 -27.21 -1.60 -1.72
C ARG A 96 -26.99 -3.08 -1.41
N ILE A 97 -25.81 -3.43 -0.86
CA ILE A 97 -25.52 -4.82 -0.46
C ILE A 97 -26.54 -5.30 0.56
N ILE A 98 -26.86 -4.47 1.57
CA ILE A 98 -27.86 -4.81 2.59
C ILE A 98 -29.25 -5.00 1.97
N ALA A 99 -29.67 -4.11 1.08
CA ALA A 99 -30.97 -4.20 0.42
C ALA A 99 -31.08 -5.42 -0.50
N GLU A 100 -30.02 -5.73 -1.24
CA GLU A 100 -29.95 -6.91 -2.12
C GLU A 100 -29.91 -8.22 -1.30
N SER A 101 -29.35 -8.17 -0.09
CA SER A 101 -29.22 -9.33 0.81
C SER A 101 -30.35 -9.44 1.84
N GLU A 102 -31.28 -8.48 1.90
CA GLU A 102 -32.48 -8.51 2.74
C GLU A 102 -33.74 -8.70 1.89
N PRO A 103 -33.92 -9.88 1.26
CA PRO A 103 -35.08 -10.11 0.44
C PRO A 103 -36.33 -10.27 1.32
N GLY A 104 -37.50 -10.00 0.73
CA GLY A 104 -38.78 -10.17 1.42
C GLY A 104 -39.00 -11.60 1.93
N ARG A 105 -39.91 -11.76 2.91
CA ARG A 105 -40.20 -13.05 3.57
C ARG A 105 -40.42 -14.23 2.62
N LEU A 106 -41.01 -14.01 1.44
CA LEU A 106 -41.26 -15.07 0.45
C LEU A 106 -39.98 -15.63 -0.17
N LEU A 107 -39.02 -14.76 -0.47
CA LEU A 107 -37.72 -15.14 -1.03
C LEU A 107 -36.83 -15.77 0.04
N LYS A 108 -36.89 -15.29 1.29
CA LYS A 108 -36.20 -15.94 2.43
C LYS A 108 -36.65 -17.39 2.65
N LYS A 109 -37.93 -17.70 2.40
CA LYS A 109 -38.48 -19.06 2.55
C LYS A 109 -38.17 -19.98 1.38
N ASN A 110 -37.80 -19.44 0.23
CA ASN A 110 -37.57 -20.19 -1.00
C ASN A 110 -36.22 -19.79 -1.61
N PRO A 111 -35.12 -20.41 -1.16
CA PRO A 111 -33.76 -20.08 -1.59
C PRO A 111 -33.55 -20.16 -3.11
N GLU A 112 -34.23 -21.09 -3.80
CA GLU A 112 -34.15 -21.22 -5.26
C GLU A 112 -34.77 -20.02 -5.99
N LEU A 113 -35.90 -19.50 -5.50
CA LEU A 113 -36.51 -18.28 -6.04
C LEU A 113 -35.65 -17.06 -5.75
N HIS A 114 -34.94 -17.05 -4.62
CA HIS A 114 -33.97 -16.01 -4.30
C HIS A 114 -32.78 -16.05 -5.27
N ALA A 115 -32.22 -17.23 -5.53
CA ALA A 115 -31.14 -17.40 -6.52
C ALA A 115 -31.58 -16.93 -7.91
N PHE A 116 -32.79 -17.30 -8.34
CA PHE A 116 -33.37 -16.82 -9.59
C PHE A 116 -33.52 -15.29 -9.63
N TRP A 117 -33.98 -14.67 -8.54
CA TRP A 117 -34.09 -13.21 -8.44
C TRP A 117 -32.72 -12.51 -8.52
N GLN A 118 -31.68 -13.11 -7.94
CA GLN A 118 -30.29 -12.65 -8.07
C GLN A 118 -29.70 -12.90 -9.47
N GLY A 119 -30.40 -13.62 -10.35
CA GLY A 119 -29.92 -13.97 -11.69
C GLY A 119 -28.89 -15.11 -11.69
N VAL A 120 -28.83 -15.90 -10.61
CA VAL A 120 -27.89 -17.00 -10.45
C VAL A 120 -28.59 -18.35 -10.72
N ALA A 121 -27.85 -19.31 -11.28
CA ALA A 121 -28.40 -20.59 -11.72
C ALA A 121 -28.98 -21.47 -10.58
N GLY A 122 -28.56 -21.25 -9.33
CA GLY A 122 -29.01 -22.00 -8.17
C GLY A 122 -28.31 -21.54 -6.89
N THR A 123 -28.63 -22.16 -5.76
CA THR A 123 -28.03 -21.84 -4.45
C THR A 123 -26.56 -22.24 -4.33
N ASP A 124 -26.13 -23.22 -5.13
CA ASP A 124 -24.78 -23.77 -5.08
C ASP A 124 -23.85 -23.10 -6.10
N ALA A 125 -24.36 -22.14 -6.87
CA ALA A 125 -23.63 -21.48 -7.92
C ALA A 125 -22.72 -20.38 -7.35
N GLU A 126 -21.55 -20.22 -7.97
CA GLU A 126 -20.60 -19.17 -7.66
C GLU A 126 -21.25 -17.79 -7.87
N GLY A 127 -21.37 -17.00 -6.80
CA GLY A 127 -22.05 -15.70 -6.79
C GLY A 127 -23.45 -15.70 -6.18
N TYR A 128 -23.98 -16.84 -5.70
CA TYR A 128 -25.18 -16.83 -4.86
C TYR A 128 -24.87 -16.21 -3.49
N ASN A 129 -25.60 -15.14 -3.14
CA ASN A 129 -25.49 -14.51 -1.83
C ASN A 129 -26.68 -14.92 -0.97
N ALA A 130 -26.41 -15.65 0.11
CA ALA A 130 -27.45 -16.04 1.05
C ALA A 130 -28.10 -14.79 1.69
N PRO A 131 -29.41 -14.84 1.99
CA PRO A 131 -30.07 -13.76 2.73
C PRO A 131 -29.39 -13.52 4.07
N ILE A 132 -29.24 -12.24 4.45
CA ILE A 132 -28.78 -11.86 5.79
C ILE A 132 -29.83 -12.31 6.82
N GLU A 133 -29.38 -13.12 7.78
CA GLU A 133 -30.20 -13.67 8.85
C GLU A 133 -30.04 -12.85 10.14
N HIS A 134 -28.84 -12.33 10.39
CA HIS A 134 -28.52 -11.65 11.64
C HIS A 134 -28.31 -10.14 11.44
N HIS A 135 -28.79 -9.36 12.40
CA HIS A 135 -28.61 -7.90 12.38
C HIS A 135 -27.12 -7.51 12.42
N ASP A 136 -26.28 -8.34 13.02
CA ASP A 136 -24.83 -8.10 13.14
C ASP A 136 -24.14 -8.09 11.78
N GLU A 137 -24.61 -8.88 10.80
CA GLU A 137 -24.04 -8.94 9.45
C GLU A 137 -24.19 -7.60 8.71
N LYS A 138 -25.33 -6.91 8.91
CA LYS A 138 -25.55 -5.57 8.34
C LYS A 138 -24.56 -4.56 8.91
N ARG A 139 -24.25 -4.67 10.21
CA ARG A 139 -23.27 -3.81 10.86
C ARG A 139 -21.88 -4.09 10.31
N VAL A 140 -21.50 -5.36 10.15
CA VAL A 140 -20.19 -5.74 9.60
C VAL A 140 -20.00 -5.17 8.19
N ILE A 141 -21.02 -5.19 7.32
CA ILE A 141 -20.94 -4.57 5.99
C ILE A 141 -20.65 -3.06 6.07
N ARG A 142 -21.37 -2.34 6.95
CA ARG A 142 -21.16 -0.90 7.14
C ARG A 142 -19.77 -0.61 7.70
N ASP A 143 -19.37 -1.31 8.74
CA ASP A 143 -18.06 -1.16 9.40
C ASP A 143 -16.93 -1.46 8.39
N ALA A 144 -17.08 -2.47 7.53
CA ALA A 144 -16.10 -2.82 6.49
C ALA A 144 -15.96 -1.73 5.41
N LEU A 145 -17.06 -1.11 4.98
CA LEU A 145 -17.03 -0.04 3.98
C LEU A 145 -16.60 1.32 4.58
N GLU A 146 -16.86 1.54 5.87
CA GLU A 146 -16.29 2.66 6.63
C GLU A 146 -14.76 2.50 6.79
N LEU A 147 -14.27 1.30 7.07
CA LEU A 147 -12.84 0.99 7.07
C LEU A 147 -12.22 1.25 5.69
N ALA A 148 -12.90 0.86 4.61
CA ALA A 148 -12.44 1.13 3.25
C ALA A 148 -12.33 2.64 2.96
N THR A 149 -13.28 3.42 3.46
CA THR A 149 -13.24 4.88 3.36
C THR A 149 -12.09 5.48 4.16
N THR A 150 -11.92 5.04 5.41
CA THR A 150 -10.81 5.48 6.28
C THR A 150 -9.47 5.22 5.60
N ARG A 151 -9.34 4.07 4.96
CA ARG A 151 -8.15 3.68 4.20
C ARG A 151 -7.95 4.54 2.95
N LYS A 152 -9.01 4.80 2.19
CA LYS A 152 -9.01 5.74 1.05
C LYS A 152 -8.58 7.14 1.48
N SER A 153 -8.92 7.58 2.69
CA SER A 153 -8.53 8.89 3.21
C SER A 153 -7.02 9.08 3.37
N LEU A 154 -6.26 7.98 3.54
CA LEU A 154 -4.80 8.01 3.57
C LEU A 154 -4.21 8.44 2.23
N SER A 155 -4.93 8.26 1.11
CA SER A 155 -4.47 8.73 -0.21
C SER A 155 -4.71 10.24 -0.44
N VAL A 156 -5.34 10.95 0.49
CA VAL A 156 -5.55 12.40 0.31
C VAL A 156 -4.26 13.17 0.55
N ASN A 157 -3.89 14.04 -0.38
CA ASN A 157 -2.69 14.88 -0.32
C ASN A 157 -1.41 14.08 -0.05
N GLY A 158 -1.34 12.82 -0.49
CA GLY A 158 -0.18 11.96 -0.26
C GLY A 158 0.07 11.56 1.21
N ARG A 159 -0.88 11.73 2.13
CA ARG A 159 -0.70 11.43 3.57
C ARG A 159 -0.15 10.03 3.85
N GLY A 160 -0.59 9.03 3.09
CA GLY A 160 -0.12 7.66 3.18
C GLY A 160 1.35 7.53 2.77
N LEU A 161 1.76 8.21 1.69
CA LEU A 161 3.15 8.27 1.26
C LEU A 161 4.02 9.01 2.28
N ASP A 162 3.53 10.12 2.83
CA ASP A 162 4.21 10.90 3.87
C ASP A 162 4.38 10.07 5.15
N ALA A 163 3.36 9.32 5.56
CA ALA A 163 3.44 8.43 6.72
C ALA A 163 4.45 7.29 6.49
N LEU A 164 4.42 6.65 5.32
CA LEU A 164 5.36 5.58 4.96
C LEU A 164 6.81 6.08 4.96
N THR A 165 7.06 7.24 4.36
CA THR A 165 8.40 7.83 4.29
C THR A 165 8.87 8.26 5.68
N LYS A 166 8.02 8.91 6.48
CA LYS A 166 8.37 9.32 7.84
C LYS A 166 8.67 8.14 8.76
N ALA A 167 7.80 7.13 8.77
CA ALA A 167 8.02 5.91 9.57
C ALA A 167 9.33 5.20 9.18
N THR A 168 9.62 5.15 7.89
CA THR A 168 10.87 4.56 7.40
C THR A 168 12.09 5.36 7.86
N THR A 169 12.04 6.69 7.81
CA THR A 169 13.14 7.53 8.31
C THR A 169 13.36 7.36 9.81
N GLU A 170 12.29 7.33 10.62
CA GLU A 170 12.40 7.12 12.07
C GLU A 170 12.95 5.72 12.41
N THR A 171 12.53 4.70 11.67
CA THR A 171 13.02 3.31 11.87
C THR A 171 14.52 3.19 11.59
N ASN A 172 15.00 3.83 10.51
CA ASN A 172 16.42 3.82 10.16
C ASN A 172 17.25 4.59 11.20
N VAL A 173 16.81 5.79 11.61
CA VAL A 173 17.48 6.58 12.66
C VAL A 173 17.57 5.80 13.98
N ARG A 174 16.53 5.05 14.35
CA ARG A 174 16.55 4.22 15.56
C ARG A 174 17.58 3.10 15.45
N LYS A 175 17.65 2.38 14.32
CA LYS A 175 18.64 1.30 14.10
C LYS A 175 20.07 1.84 14.15
N ASP A 176 20.33 2.97 13.50
CA ASP A 176 21.66 3.60 13.50
C ASP A 176 22.06 4.01 14.93
N SER A 177 21.13 4.61 15.69
CA SER A 177 21.38 4.98 17.09
C SER A 177 21.63 3.78 18.02
N GLU A 178 20.97 2.64 17.78
CA GLU A 178 21.17 1.41 18.54
C GLU A 178 22.49 0.71 18.17
N GLN A 179 22.88 0.75 16.90
CA GLN A 179 24.19 0.28 16.44
C GLN A 179 25.33 1.15 16.98
N GLU A 180 25.19 2.47 16.98
CA GLU A 180 26.16 3.38 17.59
C GLU A 180 26.31 3.14 19.10
N LYS A 181 25.20 2.93 19.81
CA LYS A 181 25.23 2.58 21.26
C LYS A 181 25.90 1.24 21.53
N LYS A 182 25.66 0.21 20.70
CA LYS A 182 26.35 -1.09 20.80
C LYS A 182 27.84 -0.94 20.52
N SER A 183 28.21 -0.24 19.44
CA SER A 183 29.61 0.04 19.06
C SER A 183 30.36 0.84 20.13
N MET A 184 29.74 1.86 20.73
CA MET A 184 30.33 2.60 21.86
C MET A 184 30.52 1.72 23.10
N ARG A 185 29.54 0.86 23.43
CA ARG A 185 29.68 -0.11 24.54
C ARG A 185 30.83 -1.08 24.29
N GLU A 186 30.91 -1.62 23.09
CA GLU A 186 31.94 -2.59 22.68
C GLU A 186 33.35 -1.99 22.71
N ARG A 187 33.48 -0.73 22.27
CA ARG A 187 34.72 0.06 22.41
C ARG A 187 35.10 0.34 23.86
N LEU A 188 34.14 0.69 24.72
CA LEU A 188 34.39 0.90 26.16
C LEU A 188 34.81 -0.39 26.88
N THR A 189 34.21 -1.53 26.53
CA THR A 189 34.59 -2.85 27.07
C THR A 189 35.92 -3.36 26.51
N GLY A 190 36.30 -2.97 25.29
CA GLY A 190 37.58 -3.32 24.69
C GLY A 190 38.78 -2.55 25.25
N VAL A 191 38.57 -1.37 25.82
CA VAL A 191 39.60 -0.52 26.43
C VAL A 191 39.88 -0.90 27.89
N THR A 192 39.00 -1.66 28.54
CA THR A 192 39.11 -2.06 29.95
C THR A 192 39.72 -3.46 30.15
N ARG A 193 40.43 -3.99 29.16
CA ARG A 193 41.08 -5.31 29.22
C ARG A 193 42.60 -5.21 29.11
#